data_AF-A0A1Q5AR42-F1
#
_entry.id   AF-A0A1Q5AR42-F1
#
_cell.length_a   1.000
_cell.length_b   1.000
_cell.length_c   1.000
_cell.angle_alpha   90.00
_cell.angle_beta   90.00
_cell.angle_gamma   90.00
#
_symmetry.space_group_name_H-M   'P 1'
#
loop_
_entity.id
_entity.type
_entity.pdbx_description
1 polymer ?
#
loop_
_entity_poly.entity_id
_entity_poly.type
_entity_poly.pdbx_seq_one_letter_code
_entity_poly.pdbx_strand_id
1 'polypeptide(L)'
;MSTPDSFAAPNDGAAGPSTSGGPGRARSGAGLVAMAAAGVAVLLAVISMLLSWRAADRANEALDKLSAVVSPSGAGAAPSSPTTSDSPSADQTTDAPAPTESGAVPELNDRTRYEDKYTGETLRVPVGSNCSDTVYIDLDEPRVQTAAGVAELEFHRPCGSGSPYLNLTSGVHASEVSSTTVKPSECADQIRTSPIAGEEQPLRRGQVYCITTSYDDARSSANTWKMVVLSVTATPQDGSVTFTASAWNIPD
;
A
#
# COMPACT_ATOMS: atom_id res chain seq x y z
N MET A 1 -39.60 -14.98 -54.97
CA MET A 1 -38.69 -16.13 -55.06
C MET A 1 -38.59 -16.73 -53.67
N SER A 2 -38.84 -18.02 -53.60
CA SER A 2 -39.27 -18.79 -52.43
C SER A 2 -38.15 -19.16 -51.45
N THR A 3 -38.51 -19.27 -50.17
CA THR A 3 -37.81 -20.00 -49.08
C THR A 3 -37.84 -21.52 -49.31
N PRO A 4 -36.94 -22.31 -48.65
CA PRO A 4 -37.22 -22.92 -47.33
C PRO A 4 -36.00 -22.88 -46.37
N ASP A 5 -36.12 -22.74 -45.04
CA ASP A 5 -36.65 -23.62 -43.97
C ASP A 5 -35.75 -24.80 -43.52
N SER A 6 -35.71 -24.94 -42.19
CA SER A 6 -35.38 -26.13 -41.36
C SER A 6 -33.93 -26.61 -41.23
N PHE A 7 -33.43 -26.71 -39.99
CA PHE A 7 -33.39 -27.98 -39.24
C PHE A 7 -33.16 -27.73 -37.74
N ALA A 8 -34.13 -28.16 -36.93
CA ALA A 8 -34.01 -28.41 -35.50
C ALA A 8 -33.64 -29.88 -35.28
N ALA A 9 -32.91 -30.19 -34.21
CA ALA A 9 -32.88 -31.52 -33.62
C ALA A 9 -32.85 -31.42 -32.08
N PRO A 10 -33.82 -32.03 -31.37
CA PRO A 10 -33.77 -32.28 -29.94
C PRO A 10 -33.05 -33.62 -29.67
N ASN A 11 -32.34 -33.71 -28.55
CA ASN A 11 -31.79 -34.99 -28.07
C ASN A 11 -32.37 -35.30 -26.68
N ASP A 12 -33.48 -36.03 -26.70
CA ASP A 12 -34.04 -36.73 -25.55
C ASP A 12 -33.49 -38.16 -25.48
N GLY A 13 -33.19 -38.62 -24.27
CA GLY A 13 -33.35 -40.02 -23.92
C GLY A 13 -32.09 -40.75 -23.47
N ALA A 14 -31.98 -40.98 -22.15
CA ALA A 14 -31.76 -42.33 -21.61
C ALA A 14 -32.04 -42.34 -20.10
N ALA A 15 -33.16 -42.98 -19.75
CA ALA A 15 -33.50 -43.40 -18.40
C ALA A 15 -33.00 -44.84 -18.14
N GLY A 16 -32.61 -45.13 -16.90
CA GLY A 16 -32.53 -46.48 -16.33
C GLY A 16 -31.48 -46.61 -15.21
N PRO A 17 -31.57 -47.64 -14.35
CA PRO A 17 -32.68 -47.94 -13.46
C PRO A 17 -32.28 -47.94 -11.97
N SER A 18 -33.29 -47.86 -11.11
CA SER A 18 -33.24 -48.02 -9.66
C SER A 18 -32.55 -49.30 -9.22
N THR A 19 -31.66 -49.22 -8.21
CA THR A 19 -31.22 -50.37 -7.41
C THR A 19 -31.56 -50.13 -5.94
N SER A 20 -32.49 -50.96 -5.46
CA SER A 20 -32.89 -51.11 -4.07
C SER A 20 -32.00 -52.13 -3.35
N GLY A 21 -31.59 -51.82 -2.11
CA GLY A 21 -31.48 -52.84 -1.04
C GLY A 21 -30.11 -53.00 -0.36
N GLY A 22 -30.08 -52.72 0.95
CA GLY A 22 -29.14 -53.33 1.91
C GLY A 22 -28.72 -52.45 3.09
N PRO A 23 -29.19 -52.70 4.34
CA PRO A 23 -28.72 -52.01 5.52
C PRO A 23 -27.43 -52.66 6.05
N GLY A 24 -26.29 -52.10 5.66
CA GLY A 24 -24.96 -52.48 6.15
C GLY A 24 -24.60 -51.74 7.44
N ARG A 25 -24.82 -52.38 8.58
CA ARG A 25 -24.35 -51.93 9.89
C ARG A 25 -22.81 -52.07 9.95
N ALA A 26 -22.07 -50.98 9.87
CA ALA A 26 -20.66 -50.92 10.24
C ALA A 26 -20.48 -49.95 11.42
N ARG A 27 -20.37 -50.53 12.62
CA ARG A 27 -19.88 -49.88 13.84
C ARG A 27 -18.35 -49.75 13.75
N SER A 28 -17.83 -48.84 14.59
CA SER A 28 -16.43 -48.55 14.96
C SER A 28 -15.59 -47.74 13.96
N GLY A 29 -15.68 -46.41 14.07
CA GLY A 29 -14.75 -45.47 13.44
C GLY A 29 -15.01 -44.00 13.83
N ALA A 30 -16.23 -43.67 14.25
CA ALA A 30 -16.64 -42.30 14.56
C ALA A 30 -15.99 -41.67 15.81
N GLY A 31 -15.35 -42.46 16.68
CA GLY A 31 -14.72 -41.94 17.90
C GLY A 31 -13.44 -41.13 17.67
N LEU A 32 -12.67 -41.45 16.62
CA LEU A 32 -11.39 -40.78 16.35
C LEU A 32 -11.57 -39.48 15.55
N VAL A 33 -12.60 -39.39 14.70
CA VAL A 33 -12.89 -38.15 13.94
C VAL A 33 -13.47 -37.06 14.86
N ALA A 34 -14.26 -37.44 15.89
CA ALA A 34 -14.78 -36.50 16.87
C ALA A 34 -13.69 -35.91 17.78
N MET A 35 -12.66 -36.69 18.15
CA MET A 35 -11.50 -36.21 18.92
C MET A 35 -10.65 -35.21 18.13
N ALA A 36 -10.46 -35.43 16.82
CA ALA A 36 -9.71 -34.52 15.96
C ALA A 36 -10.40 -33.15 15.82
N ALA A 37 -11.73 -33.13 15.67
CA ALA A 37 -12.50 -31.88 15.58
C ALA A 37 -12.47 -31.06 16.90
N ALA A 38 -12.52 -31.72 18.06
CA ALA A 38 -12.40 -31.04 19.35
C ALA A 38 -11.00 -30.44 19.57
N GLY A 39 -9.94 -31.12 19.12
CA GLY A 39 -8.57 -30.61 19.19
C GLY A 39 -8.36 -29.33 18.37
N VAL A 40 -8.95 -29.25 17.17
CA VAL A 40 -8.89 -28.05 16.32
C VAL A 40 -9.62 -26.87 16.96
N ALA A 41 -10.78 -27.11 17.58
CA ALA A 41 -11.53 -26.05 18.27
C ALA A 41 -10.75 -25.46 19.46
N VAL A 42 -10.04 -26.29 20.23
CA VAL A 42 -9.18 -25.83 21.34
C VAL A 42 -7.98 -25.04 20.81
N LEU A 43 -7.34 -25.48 19.72
CA LEU A 43 -6.25 -24.72 19.08
C LEU A 43 -6.70 -23.35 18.59
N LEU A 44 -7.87 -23.25 17.97
CA LEU A 44 -8.42 -21.97 17.51
C LEU A 44 -8.75 -21.03 18.68
N ALA A 45 -9.25 -21.57 19.80
CA ALA A 45 -9.51 -20.78 21.01
C ALA A 45 -8.20 -20.22 21.63
N VAL A 46 -7.13 -21.03 21.68
CA VAL A 46 -5.82 -20.60 22.19
C VAL A 46 -5.20 -19.54 21.28
N ILE A 47 -5.26 -19.72 19.95
CA ILE A 47 -4.75 -18.73 18.99
C ILE A 47 -5.52 -17.41 19.12
N SER A 48 -6.84 -17.46 19.29
CA SER A 48 -7.67 -16.25 19.47
C SER A 48 -7.33 -15.50 20.77
N MET A 49 -7.04 -16.24 21.86
CA MET A 49 -6.65 -15.66 23.14
C MET A 49 -5.23 -15.03 23.09
N LEU A 50 -4.30 -15.61 22.32
CA LEU A 50 -2.98 -15.02 22.10
C LEU A 50 -3.04 -13.75 21.24
N LEU A 51 -3.90 -13.73 20.22
CA LEU A 51 -4.11 -12.54 19.38
C LEU A 51 -4.78 -11.39 20.17
N SER A 52 -5.67 -11.70 21.13
CA SER A 52 -6.30 -10.66 21.96
C SER A 52 -5.35 -10.02 22.96
N TRP A 53 -4.39 -10.78 23.51
CA TRP A 53 -3.35 -10.23 24.39
C TRP A 53 -2.41 -9.26 23.66
N ARG A 54 -2.03 -9.55 22.41
CA ARG A 54 -1.23 -8.60 21.62
C ARG A 54 -1.95 -7.29 21.31
N ALA A 55 -3.28 -7.29 21.27
CA ALA A 55 -4.07 -6.08 21.09
C ALA A 55 -4.13 -5.23 22.37
N ALA A 56 -4.15 -5.87 23.55
CA ALA A 56 -4.16 -5.17 24.83
C ALA A 56 -2.82 -4.46 25.12
N ASP A 57 -1.69 -5.06 24.76
CA ASP A 57 -0.36 -4.43 24.94
C ASP A 57 -0.21 -3.15 24.09
N ARG A 58 -0.74 -3.14 22.87
CA ARG A 58 -0.73 -1.95 22.01
C ARG A 58 -1.61 -0.81 22.53
N ALA A 59 -2.70 -1.12 23.24
CA ALA A 59 -3.56 -0.10 23.83
C ALA A 59 -2.92 0.60 25.03
N ASN A 60 -2.14 -0.13 25.83
CA ASN A 60 -1.43 0.44 26.98
C ASN A 60 -0.25 1.35 26.54
N GLU A 61 0.47 1.00 25.47
CA GLU A 61 1.55 1.84 24.93
C GLU A 61 1.04 3.20 24.42
N ALA A 62 -0.17 3.25 23.85
CA ALA A 62 -0.81 4.49 23.41
C ALA A 62 -1.20 5.40 24.59
N LEU A 63 -1.69 4.81 25.70
CA LEU A 63 -2.04 5.55 26.91
C LEU A 63 -0.80 6.12 27.62
N ASP A 64 0.33 5.40 27.60
CA ASP A 64 1.58 5.86 28.21
C ASP A 64 2.24 7.01 27.41
N LYS A 65 2.08 7.01 26.08
CA LYS A 65 2.48 8.16 25.25
C LYS A 65 1.62 9.40 25.51
N LEU A 66 0.33 9.23 25.82
CA LEU A 66 -0.56 10.35 26.14
C LEU A 66 -0.33 10.89 27.56
N SER A 67 -0.01 10.03 28.54
CA SER A 67 0.32 10.46 29.91
C SER A 67 1.62 11.28 29.96
N ALA A 68 2.59 10.96 29.10
CA ALA A 68 3.84 11.71 28.93
C ALA A 68 3.63 13.14 28.39
N VAL A 69 2.56 13.37 27.61
CA VAL A 69 2.25 14.69 27.03
C VAL A 69 1.45 15.58 28.00
N VAL A 70 0.77 14.99 29.00
CA VAL A 70 -0.16 15.69 29.90
C VAL A 70 0.47 16.06 31.27
N SER A 71 1.79 16.04 31.41
CA SER A 71 2.48 16.56 32.60
C SER A 71 3.06 17.97 32.37
N PRO A 72 2.30 19.07 32.53
CA PRO A 72 2.86 20.40 32.59
C PRO A 72 3.34 20.68 34.03
N SER A 73 4.63 20.52 34.27
CA SER A 73 5.30 21.14 35.42
C SER A 73 6.09 22.35 34.94
N GLY A 74 5.73 23.55 35.38
CA GLY A 74 6.67 24.67 35.47
C GLY A 74 6.28 26.00 34.79
N ALA A 75 5.49 26.78 35.53
CA ALA A 75 5.48 28.25 35.65
C ALA A 75 6.42 29.14 34.78
N GLY A 76 5.80 30.10 34.09
CA GLY A 76 5.96 31.54 34.38
C GLY A 76 7.11 32.33 33.71
N ALA A 77 6.77 33.18 32.72
CA ALA A 77 7.02 34.63 32.68
C ALA A 77 6.72 35.23 31.28
N ALA A 78 6.02 36.36 31.25
CA ALA A 78 5.86 37.26 30.11
C ALA A 78 6.39 38.66 30.52
N PRO A 79 6.39 39.68 29.64
CA PRO A 79 7.07 39.83 28.35
C PRO A 79 8.06 41.03 28.37
N SER A 80 9.09 41.04 27.53
CA SER A 80 9.96 42.23 27.34
C SER A 80 10.05 42.62 25.85
N SER A 81 9.69 43.87 25.58
CA SER A 81 9.68 44.54 24.27
C SER A 81 11.07 44.66 23.62
N PRO A 82 11.17 44.73 22.27
CA PRO A 82 12.42 45.09 21.60
C PRO A 82 12.56 46.61 21.47
N THR A 83 13.75 47.11 21.83
CA THR A 83 14.20 48.49 21.61
C THR A 83 14.94 48.60 20.28
N THR A 84 14.70 49.69 19.55
CA THR A 84 15.35 50.09 18.30
C THR A 84 16.72 50.77 18.54
N SER A 85 17.52 50.83 17.45
CA SER A 85 18.80 51.56 17.25
C SER A 85 20.05 50.83 17.77
N ASP A 86 21.17 50.69 17.06
CA ASP A 86 21.78 51.52 16.01
C ASP A 86 22.70 50.69 15.09
N SER A 87 22.90 51.18 13.87
CA SER A 87 23.96 50.78 12.94
C SER A 87 25.28 51.49 13.31
N PRO A 88 26.46 50.89 13.07
CA PRO A 88 27.21 51.31 11.88
C PRO A 88 28.02 50.20 11.18
N SER A 89 28.32 50.50 9.91
CA SER A 89 29.15 49.78 8.94
C SER A 89 30.47 49.20 9.46
N ALA A 90 30.79 48.00 8.95
CA ALA A 90 32.16 47.61 8.64
C ALA A 90 32.15 46.89 7.27
N ASP A 91 32.97 47.41 6.36
CA ASP A 91 33.46 46.71 5.17
C ASP A 91 33.98 45.32 5.56
N GLN A 92 33.43 44.28 4.96
CA GLN A 92 34.13 43.02 4.75
C GLN A 92 33.85 42.51 3.34
N THR A 93 34.86 42.65 2.49
CA THR A 93 35.11 41.78 1.35
C THR A 93 35.10 40.34 1.86
N THR A 94 34.11 39.56 1.49
CA THR A 94 34.20 38.10 1.46
C THR A 94 33.44 37.65 0.25
N ASP A 95 34.18 37.12 -0.71
CA ASP A 95 33.71 36.27 -1.79
C ASP A 95 32.92 35.12 -1.13
N ALA A 96 31.63 35.35 -0.91
CA ALA A 96 30.73 34.32 -0.44
C ALA A 96 30.54 33.38 -1.63
N PRO A 97 30.91 32.08 -1.54
CA PRO A 97 30.49 31.14 -2.55
C PRO A 97 28.96 31.24 -2.62
N ALA A 98 28.45 31.48 -3.82
CA ALA A 98 27.02 31.46 -4.08
C ALA A 98 26.42 30.21 -3.40
N PRO A 99 25.22 30.29 -2.79
CA PRO A 99 24.57 29.10 -2.26
C PRO A 99 24.50 28.10 -3.40
N THR A 100 25.22 26.99 -3.27
CA THR A 100 25.06 25.88 -4.19
C THR A 100 23.68 25.31 -3.89
N GLU A 101 22.63 25.90 -4.49
CA GLU A 101 21.37 25.22 -4.76
C GLU A 101 21.71 24.07 -5.71
N SER A 102 22.34 23.04 -5.18
CA SER A 102 22.47 21.79 -5.91
C SER A 102 21.06 21.20 -5.88
N GLY A 103 20.25 21.52 -6.89
CA GLY A 103 18.98 20.85 -7.19
C GLY A 103 19.17 19.38 -7.60
N ALA A 104 20.20 18.74 -7.07
CA ALA A 104 20.48 17.33 -7.26
C ALA A 104 19.63 16.54 -6.25
N VAL A 105 19.02 15.46 -6.72
CA VAL A 105 18.28 14.51 -5.87
C VAL A 105 19.22 13.99 -4.76
N PRO A 106 18.85 14.10 -3.48
CA PRO A 106 19.65 13.58 -2.37
C PRO A 106 19.90 12.08 -2.49
N GLU A 107 21.12 11.65 -2.18
CA GLU A 107 21.46 10.22 -2.16
C GLU A 107 20.86 9.56 -0.90
N LEU A 108 19.97 8.59 -1.11
CA LEU A 108 19.37 7.80 -0.04
C LEU A 108 20.30 6.67 0.40
N ASN A 109 20.56 6.58 1.71
CA ASN A 109 21.42 5.55 2.29
C ASN A 109 20.95 5.17 3.71
N ASP A 110 21.65 4.23 4.35
CA ASP A 110 21.33 3.76 5.71
C ASP A 110 21.41 4.83 6.82
N ARG A 111 22.02 5.99 6.54
CA ARG A 111 22.06 7.11 7.49
C ARG A 111 20.90 8.08 7.32
N THR A 112 20.16 8.01 6.20
CA THR A 112 18.97 8.83 5.96
C THR A 112 17.95 8.60 7.07
N ARG A 113 17.41 9.70 7.63
CA ARG A 113 16.43 9.67 8.71
C ARG A 113 15.03 9.80 8.14
N TYR A 114 14.37 8.66 8.00
CA TYR A 114 12.99 8.58 7.53
C TYR A 114 12.01 8.84 8.67
N GLU A 115 10.97 9.64 8.42
CA GLU A 115 9.92 9.93 9.40
C GLU A 115 8.59 9.32 8.94
N ASP A 116 7.87 8.63 9.83
CA ASP A 116 6.58 8.03 9.50
C ASP A 116 5.58 9.10 9.02
N LYS A 117 4.93 8.87 7.86
CA LYS A 117 3.90 9.76 7.32
C LYS A 117 2.50 9.16 7.46
N TYR A 118 2.31 7.92 7.00
CA TYR A 118 1.10 7.14 7.19
C TYR A 118 1.42 5.64 7.17
N THR A 119 0.57 4.82 7.81
CA THR A 119 0.82 3.38 7.96
C THR A 119 -0.44 2.58 7.69
N GLY A 120 -0.36 1.65 6.74
CA GLY A 120 -1.42 0.67 6.49
C GLY A 120 -2.69 1.25 5.86
N GLU A 121 -2.58 2.38 5.15
CA GLU A 121 -3.71 3.02 4.49
C GLU A 121 -4.23 2.17 3.34
N THR A 122 -5.55 1.99 3.28
CA THR A 122 -6.19 1.12 2.28
C THR A 122 -6.66 1.93 1.09
N LEU A 123 -6.14 1.62 -0.10
CA LEU A 123 -6.52 2.25 -1.35
C LEU A 123 -7.36 1.27 -2.17
N ARG A 124 -8.60 1.64 -2.50
CA ARG A 124 -9.49 0.80 -3.31
C ARG A 124 -9.68 1.44 -4.67
N VAL A 125 -9.09 0.84 -5.69
CA VAL A 125 -9.29 1.28 -7.07
C VAL A 125 -10.58 0.65 -7.60
N PRO A 126 -11.62 1.46 -7.88
CA PRO A 126 -12.90 0.93 -8.31
C PRO A 126 -12.85 0.46 -9.76
N VAL A 127 -13.83 -0.37 -10.09
CA VAL A 127 -14.17 -0.73 -11.47
C VAL A 127 -14.63 0.56 -12.17
N GLY A 128 -13.80 1.14 -13.03
CA GLY A 128 -14.18 2.27 -13.88
C GLY A 128 -15.36 1.93 -14.78
N SER A 129 -15.99 2.95 -15.38
CA SER A 129 -17.16 2.76 -16.26
C SER A 129 -16.78 2.05 -17.56
N ASN A 130 -15.55 2.25 -18.03
CA ASN A 130 -15.00 1.59 -19.20
C ASN A 130 -13.74 0.77 -18.85
N CYS A 131 -13.44 -0.21 -19.69
CA CYS A 131 -12.23 -1.03 -19.59
C CYS A 131 -10.98 -0.37 -20.21
N SER A 132 -10.98 0.95 -20.35
CA SER A 132 -9.81 1.73 -20.77
C SER A 132 -9.67 3.00 -19.93
N ASP A 133 -10.44 3.09 -18.83
CA ASP A 133 -10.33 4.21 -17.91
C ASP A 133 -9.02 4.08 -17.13
N THR A 134 -8.21 5.13 -17.15
CA THR A 134 -7.04 5.27 -16.29
C THR A 134 -7.49 5.81 -14.94
N VAL A 135 -7.08 5.16 -13.86
CA VAL A 135 -7.29 5.68 -12.50
C VAL A 135 -5.96 6.14 -11.95
N TYR A 136 -5.85 7.43 -11.65
CA TYR A 136 -4.68 8.01 -11.04
C TYR A 136 -4.69 7.81 -9.52
N ILE A 137 -3.54 7.45 -8.96
CA ILE A 137 -3.34 7.18 -7.54
C ILE A 137 -2.27 8.13 -7.01
N ASP A 138 -2.63 8.87 -5.97
CA ASP A 138 -1.76 9.77 -5.21
C ASP A 138 -1.25 9.00 -3.98
N LEU A 139 0.07 8.95 -3.84
CA LEU A 139 0.80 8.36 -2.74
C LEU A 139 1.40 9.43 -1.81
N ASP A 140 1.42 10.70 -2.20
CA ASP A 140 1.74 11.79 -1.30
C ASP A 140 0.63 11.98 -0.25
N GLU A 141 -0.61 11.89 -0.71
CA GLU A 141 -1.82 11.76 0.09
C GLU A 141 -2.56 10.50 -0.37
N PRO A 142 -2.64 9.43 0.44
CA PRO A 142 -3.06 8.09 0.00
C PRO A 142 -4.52 8.11 -0.50
N ARG A 143 -4.69 8.38 -1.79
CA ARG A 143 -5.98 8.61 -2.46
C ARG A 143 -6.01 7.99 -3.84
N VAL A 144 -7.21 7.66 -4.28
CA VAL A 144 -7.49 7.12 -5.62
C VAL A 144 -8.40 8.09 -6.36
N GLN A 145 -8.43 8.00 -7.70
CA GLN A 145 -9.23 8.88 -8.56
C GLN A 145 -8.84 10.36 -8.44
N THR A 146 -7.53 10.61 -8.33
CA THR A 146 -6.99 11.97 -8.30
C THR A 146 -6.80 12.54 -9.73
N ALA A 147 -6.31 13.78 -9.82
CA ALA A 147 -5.85 14.35 -11.08
C ALA A 147 -4.47 13.79 -11.47
N ALA A 148 -4.20 13.67 -12.77
CA ALA A 148 -2.95 13.11 -13.29
C ALA A 148 -1.69 13.83 -12.81
N GLY A 149 -1.74 15.16 -12.63
CA GLY A 149 -0.58 15.97 -12.26
C GLY A 149 -0.14 15.89 -10.80
N VAL A 150 -0.83 15.09 -9.97
CA VAL A 150 -0.49 14.89 -8.55
C VAL A 150 -0.44 13.39 -8.20
N ALA A 151 -0.31 12.54 -9.21
CA ALA A 151 -0.37 11.10 -9.06
C ALA A 151 0.99 10.48 -9.32
N GLU A 152 1.35 9.49 -8.49
CA GLU A 152 2.58 8.73 -8.67
C GLU A 152 2.36 7.49 -9.53
N LEU A 153 1.11 7.00 -9.58
CA LEU A 153 0.76 5.78 -10.30
C LEU A 153 -0.45 5.99 -11.19
N GLU A 154 -0.39 5.36 -12.36
CA GLU A 154 -1.54 5.17 -13.22
C GLU A 154 -1.97 3.71 -13.17
N PHE A 155 -3.20 3.47 -12.75
CA PHE A 155 -3.82 2.17 -12.84
C PHE A 155 -4.56 2.02 -14.16
N HIS A 156 -4.25 0.94 -14.85
CA HIS A 156 -4.88 0.56 -16.10
C HIS A 156 -5.50 -0.82 -15.98
N ARG A 157 -6.70 -0.95 -16.53
CA ARG A 157 -7.39 -2.23 -16.65
C ARG A 157 -7.65 -2.45 -18.12
N PRO A 158 -7.03 -3.44 -18.78
CA PRO A 158 -7.28 -3.70 -20.19
C PRO A 158 -8.70 -4.25 -20.43
N CYS A 159 -9.22 -4.04 -21.63
CA CYS A 159 -10.46 -4.67 -22.08
C CYS A 159 -10.29 -6.19 -22.26
N GLY A 160 -11.28 -6.96 -21.80
CA GLY A 160 -11.30 -8.42 -21.93
C GLY A 160 -10.63 -9.14 -20.77
N SER A 161 -9.83 -10.15 -21.08
CA SER A 161 -9.20 -11.05 -20.09
C SER A 161 -7.78 -10.64 -19.68
N GLY A 162 -7.35 -9.43 -20.02
CA GLY A 162 -6.04 -8.94 -19.60
C GLY A 162 -5.99 -8.68 -18.10
N SER A 163 -4.82 -8.84 -17.49
CA SER A 163 -4.62 -8.50 -16.08
C SER A 163 -4.47 -6.98 -15.92
N PRO A 164 -5.00 -6.38 -14.85
CA PRO A 164 -4.73 -4.97 -14.55
C PRO A 164 -3.23 -4.76 -14.31
N TYR A 165 -2.76 -3.54 -14.55
CA TYR A 165 -1.37 -3.16 -14.39
C TYR A 165 -1.22 -1.73 -13.88
N LEU A 166 -0.02 -1.39 -13.41
CA LEU A 166 0.37 -0.03 -13.04
C LEU A 166 1.43 0.51 -13.99
N ASN A 167 1.36 1.81 -14.27
CA ASN A 167 2.49 2.58 -14.76
C ASN A 167 2.96 3.53 -13.66
N LEU A 168 4.28 3.76 -13.61
CA LEU A 168 4.85 4.84 -12.82
C LEU A 168 4.73 6.14 -13.61
N THR A 169 4.39 7.24 -12.95
CA THR A 169 4.45 8.56 -13.57
C THR A 169 5.90 9.09 -13.59
N SER A 170 6.12 10.22 -14.27
CA SER A 170 7.45 10.81 -14.40
C SER A 170 8.06 11.14 -13.03
N GLY A 171 9.36 10.89 -12.85
CA GLY A 171 10.07 11.17 -11.60
C GLY A 171 9.82 10.16 -10.47
N VAL A 172 8.91 9.21 -10.66
CA VAL A 172 8.64 8.12 -9.71
C VAL A 172 9.56 6.94 -10.02
N HIS A 173 10.17 6.38 -8.98
CA HIS A 173 11.02 5.21 -9.08
C HIS A 173 10.52 4.10 -8.18
N ALA A 174 10.67 2.85 -8.60
CA ALA A 174 10.21 1.72 -7.82
C ALA A 174 11.04 0.45 -8.02
N SER A 175 10.86 -0.49 -7.10
CA SER A 175 11.36 -1.87 -7.17
C SER A 175 10.30 -2.80 -6.58
N GLU A 176 10.19 -4.02 -7.10
CA GLU A 176 9.44 -5.08 -6.44
C GLU A 176 10.27 -5.66 -5.29
N VAL A 177 9.63 -6.01 -4.17
CA VAL A 177 10.24 -6.64 -3.00
C VAL A 177 9.35 -7.76 -2.46
N SER A 178 9.90 -8.63 -1.62
CA SER A 178 9.19 -9.83 -1.14
C SER A 178 8.40 -9.65 0.15
N SER A 179 8.47 -8.48 0.81
CA SER A 179 7.88 -8.26 2.14
C SER A 179 7.35 -6.85 2.34
N THR A 180 6.21 -6.73 3.04
CA THR A 180 5.63 -5.46 3.48
C THR A 180 6.32 -4.87 4.72
N THR A 181 7.28 -5.59 5.31
CA THR A 181 8.02 -5.14 6.50
C THR A 181 9.43 -4.65 6.15
N VAL A 182 9.72 -4.45 4.87
CA VAL A 182 10.99 -3.89 4.38
C VAL A 182 11.20 -2.49 4.98
N LYS A 183 12.43 -2.16 5.33
CA LYS A 183 12.75 -0.82 5.86
C LYS A 183 12.86 0.21 4.73
N PRO A 184 12.66 1.50 5.01
CA PRO A 184 12.82 2.54 3.99
C PRO A 184 14.22 2.59 3.35
N SER A 185 15.30 2.38 4.12
CA SER A 185 16.66 2.35 3.56
C SER A 185 16.88 1.13 2.67
N GLU A 186 16.37 -0.04 3.07
CA GLU A 186 16.38 -1.25 2.24
C GLU A 186 15.58 -1.03 0.94
N CYS A 187 14.44 -0.33 1.01
CA CYS A 187 13.69 0.07 -0.18
C CYS A 187 14.52 0.97 -1.12
N ALA A 188 15.21 1.98 -0.59
CA ALA A 188 16.08 2.85 -1.39
C ALA A 188 17.18 2.04 -2.11
N ASP A 189 17.80 1.09 -1.41
CA ASP A 189 18.79 0.19 -2.01
C ASP A 189 18.19 -0.72 -3.09
N GLN A 190 16.99 -1.25 -2.88
CA GLN A 190 16.30 -2.08 -3.88
C GLN A 190 15.96 -1.27 -5.14
N ILE A 191 15.42 -0.05 -4.98
CA ILE A 191 15.15 0.86 -6.11
C ILE A 191 16.43 1.16 -6.90
N ARG A 192 17.54 1.40 -6.21
CA ARG A 192 18.83 1.69 -6.84
C ARG A 192 19.43 0.48 -7.57
N THR A 193 19.28 -0.72 -7.02
CA THR A 193 19.98 -1.92 -7.52
C THR A 193 19.14 -2.78 -8.44
N SER A 194 17.82 -2.78 -8.27
CA SER A 194 16.85 -3.60 -9.00
C SER A 194 15.61 -2.79 -9.39
N PRO A 195 15.76 -1.63 -10.07
CA PRO A 195 14.60 -0.84 -10.46
C PRO A 195 13.68 -1.66 -11.36
N ILE A 196 12.37 -1.53 -11.16
CA ILE A 196 11.42 -2.05 -12.15
C ILE A 196 11.59 -1.25 -13.45
N ALA A 197 11.94 -1.95 -14.52
CA ALA A 197 12.10 -1.36 -15.84
C ALA A 197 10.79 -1.51 -16.63
N GLY A 198 10.47 -0.49 -17.43
CA GLY A 198 9.39 -0.53 -18.40
C GLY A 198 8.05 0.02 -17.91
N GLU A 199 7.23 0.33 -18.90
CA GLU A 199 5.81 0.64 -18.76
C GLU A 199 5.04 -0.69 -18.59
N GLU A 200 3.95 -0.69 -17.82
CA GLU A 200 3.05 -1.82 -17.55
C GLU A 200 3.54 -2.89 -16.58
N GLN A 201 3.36 -2.64 -15.28
CA GLN A 201 3.63 -3.58 -14.20
C GLN A 201 2.38 -4.40 -13.86
N PRO A 202 2.32 -5.70 -14.21
CA PRO A 202 1.12 -6.50 -14.00
C PRO A 202 0.82 -6.70 -12.52
N LEU A 203 -0.42 -6.45 -12.11
CA LEU A 203 -0.84 -6.55 -10.73
C LEU A 203 -1.29 -7.96 -10.36
N ARG A 204 -0.76 -8.46 -9.25
CA ARG A 204 -1.11 -9.76 -8.67
C ARG A 204 -1.15 -9.62 -7.17
N ARG A 205 -2.15 -10.22 -6.54
CA ARG A 205 -2.24 -10.30 -5.09
C ARG A 205 -0.94 -10.82 -4.47
N GLY A 206 -0.46 -10.13 -3.45
CA GLY A 206 0.75 -10.47 -2.70
C GLY A 206 2.02 -9.78 -3.22
N GLN A 207 1.98 -9.10 -4.37
CA GLN A 207 3.10 -8.25 -4.79
C GLN A 207 3.27 -7.06 -3.85
N VAL A 208 4.52 -6.67 -3.63
CA VAL A 208 4.92 -5.54 -2.80
C VAL A 208 5.94 -4.71 -3.58
N TYR A 209 5.75 -3.39 -3.58
CA TYR A 209 6.62 -2.44 -4.25
C TYR A 209 7.18 -1.46 -3.22
N CYS A 210 8.48 -1.19 -3.33
CA CYS A 210 9.10 0.01 -2.79
C CYS A 210 9.01 1.10 -3.87
N ILE A 211 8.56 2.29 -3.51
CA ILE A 211 8.33 3.40 -4.43
C ILE A 211 8.88 4.68 -3.80
N THR A 212 9.65 5.49 -4.54
CA THR A 212 9.90 6.89 -4.19
C THR A 212 9.00 7.78 -5.03
N THR A 213 8.33 8.74 -4.39
CA THR A 213 7.55 9.78 -5.11
C THR A 213 8.48 10.73 -5.86
N SER A 214 7.94 11.63 -6.67
CA SER A 214 8.76 12.55 -7.49
C SER A 214 9.43 13.62 -6.62
N TYR A 215 10.77 13.66 -6.61
CA TYR A 215 11.52 14.68 -5.86
C TYR A 215 11.29 16.09 -6.42
N ASP A 216 11.22 16.23 -7.74
CA ASP A 216 11.02 17.52 -8.40
C ASP A 216 9.61 18.07 -8.13
N ASP A 217 8.60 17.21 -8.12
CA ASP A 217 7.22 17.60 -7.79
C ASP A 217 7.11 17.96 -6.30
N ALA A 218 7.75 17.19 -5.41
CA ALA A 218 7.81 17.51 -3.99
C ALA A 218 8.40 18.92 -3.76
N ARG A 219 9.55 19.23 -4.37
CA ARG A 219 10.16 20.56 -4.25
C ARG A 219 9.32 21.68 -4.83
N SER A 220 8.76 21.49 -6.02
CA SER A 220 8.02 22.55 -6.72
C SER A 220 6.65 22.84 -6.09
N SER A 221 6.05 21.85 -5.43
CA SER A 221 4.75 21.98 -4.74
C SER A 221 4.88 22.28 -3.23
N ALA A 222 6.10 22.40 -2.71
CA ALA A 222 6.38 22.51 -1.27
C ALA A 222 5.79 21.33 -0.46
N ASN A 223 5.83 20.13 -1.04
CA ASN A 223 5.49 18.86 -0.40
C ASN A 223 6.78 18.12 -0.01
N THR A 224 6.67 17.10 0.83
CA THR A 224 7.81 16.28 1.24
C THR A 224 7.99 15.10 0.27
N TRP A 225 9.22 14.83 -0.16
CA TRP A 225 9.53 13.61 -0.91
C TRP A 225 9.29 12.37 -0.04
N LYS A 226 8.73 11.28 -0.58
CA LYS A 226 8.34 10.11 0.22
C LYS A 226 8.88 8.80 -0.31
N MET A 227 9.19 7.90 0.62
CA MET A 227 9.39 6.47 0.39
C MET A 227 8.11 5.74 0.76
N VAL A 228 7.61 4.87 -0.11
CA VAL A 228 6.32 4.19 0.04
C VAL A 228 6.52 2.69 -0.14
N VAL A 229 5.94 1.90 0.76
CA VAL A 229 5.73 0.46 0.59
C VAL A 229 4.28 0.25 0.20
N LEU A 230 4.04 -0.20 -1.04
CA LEU A 230 2.72 -0.47 -1.58
C LEU A 230 2.54 -1.98 -1.77
N SER A 231 1.47 -2.53 -1.22
CA SER A 231 1.17 -3.96 -1.34
C SER A 231 -0.17 -4.21 -2.01
N VAL A 232 -0.23 -5.18 -2.92
CA VAL A 232 -1.46 -5.57 -3.62
C VAL A 232 -2.21 -6.60 -2.76
N THR A 233 -3.26 -6.19 -2.06
CA THR A 233 -3.94 -7.05 -1.08
C THR A 233 -5.10 -7.85 -1.69
N ALA A 234 -5.73 -7.34 -2.75
CA ALA A 234 -6.78 -8.03 -3.48
C ALA A 234 -6.83 -7.64 -4.97
N THR A 235 -7.08 -8.62 -5.83
CA THR A 235 -7.37 -8.44 -7.27
C THR A 235 -8.60 -9.30 -7.65
N PRO A 236 -9.83 -8.88 -7.29
CA PRO A 236 -11.03 -9.66 -7.59
C PRO A 236 -11.29 -9.77 -9.10
N GLN A 237 -12.17 -10.70 -9.50
CA GLN A 237 -12.49 -10.96 -10.91
C GLN A 237 -13.24 -9.81 -11.60
N ASP A 238 -13.81 -8.87 -10.83
CA ASP A 238 -14.46 -7.67 -11.35
C ASP A 238 -13.44 -6.64 -11.91
N GLY A 239 -12.15 -6.90 -11.74
CA GLY A 239 -11.06 -6.04 -12.18
C GLY A 239 -10.80 -4.85 -11.26
N SER A 240 -11.43 -4.77 -10.09
CA SER A 240 -11.01 -3.87 -9.03
C SER A 240 -9.66 -4.30 -8.44
N VAL A 241 -8.96 -3.39 -7.78
CA VAL A 241 -7.75 -3.71 -7.03
C VAL A 241 -7.77 -3.00 -5.68
N THR A 242 -7.34 -3.69 -4.65
CA THR A 242 -7.10 -3.10 -3.33
C THR A 242 -5.61 -3.13 -3.03
N PHE A 243 -5.11 -1.99 -2.58
CA PHE A 243 -3.75 -1.84 -2.07
C PHE A 243 -3.77 -1.51 -0.58
N THR A 244 -2.64 -1.79 0.07
CA THR A 244 -2.30 -1.23 1.37
C THR A 244 -0.96 -0.51 1.24
N ALA A 245 -0.90 0.74 1.68
CA ALA A 245 0.26 1.61 1.57
C ALA A 245 0.75 2.09 2.95
N SER A 246 2.07 2.13 3.12
CA SER A 246 2.73 2.82 4.23
C SER A 246 3.81 3.72 3.66
N ALA A 247 4.01 4.90 4.24
CA ALA A 247 4.98 5.85 3.73
C ALA A 247 5.77 6.55 4.82
N TRP A 248 6.96 6.97 4.43
CA TRP A 248 7.87 7.78 5.21
C TRP A 248 8.29 9.01 4.43
N ASN A 249 8.33 10.14 5.10
CA ASN A 249 8.98 11.34 4.60
C ASN A 249 10.48 11.09 4.48
N ILE A 250 11.03 11.49 3.35
CA ILE A 250 12.45 11.56 3.07
C ILE A 250 12.90 13.00 3.38
N PRO A 251 13.98 13.20 4.16
CA PRO A 251 14.49 14.54 4.44
C PRO A 251 15.08 15.16 3.16
N ASP A 252 14.87 16.46 3.01
CA ASP A 252 15.48 17.27 1.94
C ASP A 252 17.01 17.37 2.06
#